data_AF-A0A9N9CZS2-F1
#
_entry.id   AF-A0A9N9CZS2-F1
#
_cell.length_a   1.000
_cell.length_b   1.000
_cell.length_c   1.000
_cell.angle_alpha   90.00
_cell.angle_beta   90.00
_cell.angle_gamma   90.00
#
_symmetry.space_group_name_H-M   'P 1'
#
loop_
_entity.id
_entity.type
_entity.pdbx_description
1 polymer ?
#
loop_
_entity_poly.entity_id
_entity_poly.type
_entity_poly.pdbx_seq_one_letter_code
_entity_poly.pdbx_strand_id
1 'polypeptide(L)'
;MPPHKESSLLTSFFLDNELQDSLTLLQFTNSFPAAHRDNPQIKKLYKELQASRREIRSIVKKNIEEECERASYPRSNNNGDAENSEYEQMDVDYDGSSGEEVDSEALDAFDDDDEKHRRLTLDQAIETLANAETILTTDINRMEQECGEWLKTFEALNEEMSDLIYGRVTKDSVSGLKVIADLRELIYYCERTAPGSRKRKSKS
;
A
#
# COMPACT_ATOMS: atom_id res chain seq x y z
N MET A 1 -6.83 -20.43 11.84
CA MET A 1 -6.96 -19.66 13.11
C MET A 1 -8.28 -18.91 13.02
N PRO A 2 -9.13 -18.86 14.08
CA PRO A 2 -10.41 -18.18 13.96
C PRO A 2 -10.20 -16.66 13.75
N PRO A 3 -10.96 -16.01 12.84
CA PRO A 3 -10.72 -14.63 12.39
C PRO A 3 -10.75 -13.60 13.53
N HIS A 4 -11.54 -13.86 14.58
CA HIS A 4 -11.60 -13.00 15.77
C HIS A 4 -10.28 -12.98 16.58
N LYS A 5 -9.48 -14.06 16.56
CA LYS A 5 -8.18 -14.10 17.26
C LYS A 5 -7.10 -13.33 16.51
N GLU A 6 -7.17 -13.30 15.19
CA GLU A 6 -6.19 -12.60 14.34
C GLU A 6 -6.40 -11.08 14.38
N SER A 7 -7.64 -10.61 14.23
CA SER A 7 -7.98 -9.19 14.34
C SER A 7 -7.55 -8.61 15.70
N SER A 8 -7.81 -9.34 16.80
CA SER A 8 -7.39 -8.91 18.14
C SER A 8 -5.87 -8.85 18.29
N LEU A 9 -5.13 -9.80 17.69
CA LEU A 9 -3.67 -9.82 17.73
C LEU A 9 -3.08 -8.65 16.94
N LEU A 10 -3.53 -8.44 15.70
CA LEU A 10 -3.05 -7.36 14.83
C LEU A 10 -3.38 -5.99 15.42
N THR A 11 -4.58 -5.83 15.98
CA THR A 11 -4.98 -4.60 16.70
C THR A 11 -4.05 -4.34 17.89
N SER A 12 -3.81 -5.36 18.72
CA SER A 12 -2.92 -5.21 19.87
C SER A 12 -1.48 -4.87 19.47
N PHE A 13 -0.99 -5.45 18.37
CA PHE A 13 0.38 -5.29 17.93
C PHE A 13 0.64 -3.93 17.28
N PHE A 14 -0.30 -3.43 16.47
CA PHE A 14 -0.14 -2.20 15.71
C PHE A 14 -0.72 -0.95 16.38
N LEU A 15 -1.78 -1.09 17.18
CA LEU A 15 -2.52 0.05 17.73
C LEU A 15 -2.33 0.24 19.23
N ASP A 16 -2.18 -0.84 20.00
CA ASP A 16 -2.09 -0.78 21.48
C ASP A 16 -0.66 -0.86 22.02
N ASN A 17 0.34 -0.99 21.15
CA ASN A 17 1.73 -1.11 21.58
C ASN A 17 2.23 0.23 22.15
N GLU A 18 2.47 0.27 23.46
CA GLU A 18 2.83 1.44 24.26
C GLU A 18 4.08 2.19 23.75
N LEU A 19 4.91 1.55 22.91
CA LEU A 19 6.12 2.12 22.33
C LEU A 19 5.89 3.19 21.26
N GLN A 20 4.73 3.24 20.59
CA GLN A 20 4.53 4.14 19.44
C GLN A 20 3.98 5.54 19.81
N ASP A 21 3.44 5.71 21.03
CA ASP A 21 2.63 6.91 21.35
C ASP A 21 3.05 7.73 22.56
N SER A 22 4.14 7.38 23.24
CA SER A 22 4.51 8.02 24.50
C SER A 22 5.14 9.42 24.35
N LEU A 23 4.79 10.20 23.31
CA LEU A 23 5.26 11.58 23.18
C LEU A 23 4.25 12.55 23.79
N THR A 24 4.46 12.85 25.07
CA THR A 24 3.69 13.88 25.78
C THR A 24 3.97 15.26 25.20
N LEU A 25 3.04 16.21 25.38
CA LEU A 25 3.24 17.61 24.96
C LEU A 25 4.54 18.18 25.54
N LEU A 26 4.89 17.83 26.78
CA LEU A 26 6.11 18.30 27.44
C LEU A 26 7.38 17.77 26.75
N GLN A 27 7.42 16.48 26.40
CA GLN A 27 8.53 15.90 25.63
C GLN A 27 8.63 16.49 24.22
N PHE A 28 7.48 16.71 23.57
CA PHE A 28 7.43 17.38 22.27
C PHE A 28 7.90 18.83 22.36
N THR A 29 7.61 19.55 23.44
CA THR A 29 8.09 20.93 23.62
C THR A 29 9.60 20.96 23.90
N ASN A 30 10.12 19.93 24.59
CA ASN A 30 11.54 19.83 24.92
C ASN A 30 12.46 19.55 23.73
N SER A 31 11.94 19.04 22.61
CA SER A 31 12.71 18.89 21.37
C SER A 31 13.01 20.22 20.68
N PHE A 32 12.35 21.31 21.07
CA PHE A 32 12.63 22.65 20.57
C PHE A 32 13.67 23.38 21.44
N PRO A 33 14.48 24.28 20.84
CA PRO A 33 15.40 25.14 21.58
C PRO A 33 14.68 25.95 22.66
N ALA A 34 15.33 26.15 23.83
CA ALA A 34 14.73 26.81 24.99
C ALA A 34 14.10 28.18 24.67
N ALA A 35 14.69 28.94 23.76
CA ALA A 35 14.21 30.26 23.33
C ALA A 35 12.84 30.23 22.62
N HIS A 36 12.40 29.07 22.13
CA HIS A 36 11.17 28.94 21.35
C HIS A 36 10.10 28.07 22.02
N ARG A 37 10.39 27.47 23.19
CA ARG A 37 9.46 26.55 23.87
C ARG A 37 8.14 27.18 24.28
N ASP A 38 8.14 28.48 24.56
CA ASP A 38 6.93 29.23 24.94
C ASP A 38 6.09 29.65 23.72
N ASN A 39 6.51 29.34 22.49
CA ASN A 39 5.78 29.71 21.30
C ASN A 39 4.43 28.93 21.22
N PRO A 40 3.27 29.61 21.14
CA PRO A 40 1.96 28.96 21.03
C PRO A 40 1.79 28.09 19.77
N GLN A 41 2.62 28.29 18.74
CA GLN A 41 2.64 27.46 17.54
C GLN A 41 3.06 26.02 17.82
N ILE A 42 3.91 25.76 18.84
CA ILE A 42 4.32 24.40 19.20
C ILE A 42 3.12 23.57 19.66
N LYS A 43 2.19 24.19 20.41
CA LYS A 43 0.94 23.52 20.82
C LYS A 43 0.03 23.23 19.62
N LYS A 44 0.02 24.09 18.60
CA LYS A 44 -0.72 23.84 17.36
C LYS A 44 -0.10 22.66 16.58
N LEU A 45 1.21 22.66 16.42
CA LEU A 45 1.94 21.59 15.76
C LEU A 45 1.76 20.24 16.49
N TYR A 46 1.76 20.24 17.81
CA TYR A 46 1.45 19.03 18.59
C TYR A 46 0.03 18.51 18.32
N LYS A 47 -0.97 19.41 18.24
CA LYS A 47 -2.35 19.00 17.91
C LYS A 47 -2.46 18.42 16.51
N GLU A 48 -1.71 18.98 15.55
CA GLU A 48 -1.66 18.50 14.17
C GLU A 48 -0.97 17.14 14.07
N LEU A 49 0.18 16.96 14.75
CA LEU A 49 0.85 15.68 14.90
C LEU A 49 -0.12 14.61 15.45
N GLN A 50 -0.84 14.95 16.53
CA GLN A 50 -1.81 14.04 17.12
C GLN A 50 -3.00 13.76 16.20
N ALA A 51 -3.40 14.71 15.36
CA ALA A 51 -4.44 14.50 14.35
C ALA A 51 -3.98 13.54 13.25
N SER A 52 -2.79 13.76 12.68
CA SER A 52 -2.18 12.88 11.68
C SER A 52 -2.01 11.45 12.21
N ARG A 53 -1.59 11.29 13.48
CA ARG A 53 -1.49 9.97 14.11
C ARG A 53 -2.83 9.26 14.27
N ARG A 54 -3.89 9.98 14.61
CA ARG A 54 -5.25 9.41 14.68
C ARG A 54 -5.73 8.96 13.31
N GLU A 55 -5.43 9.74 12.27
CA GLU A 55 -5.76 9.40 10.88
C GLU A 55 -5.04 8.12 10.44
N ILE A 56 -3.73 8.03 10.66
CA ILE A 56 -2.94 6.82 10.35
C ILE A 56 -3.49 5.60 11.12
N ARG A 57 -3.81 5.75 12.41
CA ARG A 57 -4.42 4.66 13.19
C ARG A 57 -5.77 4.24 12.66
N SER A 58 -6.59 5.17 12.17
CA SER A 58 -7.86 4.85 11.53
C SER A 58 -7.66 4.05 10.24
N ILE A 59 -6.65 4.42 9.43
CA ILE A 59 -6.29 3.70 8.21
C ILE A 59 -5.81 2.29 8.54
N VAL A 60 -4.87 2.15 9.48
CA VAL A 60 -4.35 0.85 9.91
C VAL A 60 -5.47 -0.04 10.46
N LYS A 61 -6.40 0.51 11.25
CA LYS A 61 -7.55 -0.25 11.74
C LYS A 61 -8.41 -0.78 10.59
N LYS A 62 -8.73 0.05 9.60
CA LYS A 62 -9.50 -0.35 8.41
C LYS A 62 -8.78 -1.45 7.62
N ASN A 63 -7.47 -1.32 7.44
CA ASN A 63 -6.67 -2.33 6.74
C ASN A 63 -6.63 -3.66 7.49
N ILE A 64 -6.58 -3.64 8.82
CA ILE A 64 -6.66 -4.87 9.64
C ILE A 64 -8.02 -5.55 9.45
N GLU A 65 -9.11 -4.80 9.44
CA GLU A 65 -10.46 -5.32 9.20
C GLU A 65 -10.54 -5.96 7.78
N GLU A 66 -10.08 -5.24 6.75
CA GLU A 66 -10.07 -5.73 5.36
C GLU A 66 -9.21 -6.99 5.18
N GLU A 67 -8.02 -7.05 5.78
CA GLU A 67 -7.14 -8.21 5.67
C GLU A 67 -7.66 -9.41 6.46
N CYS A 68 -8.30 -9.21 7.62
CA CYS A 68 -8.98 -10.29 8.34
C CYS A 68 -10.20 -10.82 7.58
N GLU A 69 -10.96 -9.96 6.90
CA GLU A 69 -12.04 -10.40 6.00
C GLU A 69 -11.46 -11.19 4.82
N ARG A 70 -10.41 -10.68 4.19
CA ARG A 70 -9.71 -11.33 3.07
C ARG A 70 -9.10 -12.69 3.45
N ALA A 71 -8.59 -12.82 4.67
CA ALA A 71 -8.06 -14.07 5.21
C ALA A 71 -9.17 -15.06 5.63
N SER A 72 -10.37 -14.56 5.95
CA SER A 72 -11.53 -15.38 6.31
C SER A 72 -12.24 -15.97 5.09
N TYR A 73 -12.11 -15.36 3.90
CA TYR A 73 -12.43 -16.09 2.68
C TYR A 73 -11.38 -17.18 2.53
N PRO A 74 -11.75 -18.48 2.56
CA PRO A 74 -10.82 -19.50 2.14
C PRO A 74 -10.38 -19.07 0.74
N ARG A 75 -9.08 -18.85 0.55
CA ARG A 75 -8.51 -18.92 -0.80
C ARG A 75 -9.01 -20.25 -1.32
N SER A 76 -10.02 -20.21 -2.17
CA SER A 76 -10.56 -21.38 -2.84
C SER A 76 -9.35 -22.18 -3.27
N ASN A 77 -9.37 -23.46 -2.90
CA ASN A 77 -8.43 -24.45 -3.37
C ASN A 77 -8.40 -24.41 -4.91
N ASN A 78 -7.63 -23.50 -5.49
CA ASN A 78 -7.36 -23.42 -6.91
C ASN A 78 -5.85 -23.58 -7.09
N ASN A 79 -5.35 -24.70 -6.57
CA ASN A 79 -4.44 -25.50 -7.39
C ASN A 79 -5.30 -26.07 -8.52
N GLY A 80 -5.38 -25.35 -9.63
CA GLY A 80 -6.15 -25.75 -10.82
C GLY A 80 -6.71 -24.54 -11.54
N ASP A 81 -6.03 -24.16 -12.61
CA ASP A 81 -6.58 -23.43 -13.76
C ASP A 81 -7.01 -21.97 -13.51
N ALA A 82 -6.07 -21.04 -13.72
CA ALA A 82 -6.36 -19.63 -13.98
C ALA A 82 -5.43 -19.06 -15.07
N GLU A 83 -5.35 -19.76 -16.20
CA GLU A 83 -5.43 -19.02 -17.47
C GLU A 83 -6.93 -18.71 -17.67
N ASN A 84 -7.23 -17.43 -17.89
CA ASN A 84 -8.49 -16.94 -18.45
C ASN A 84 -9.66 -16.70 -17.47
N SER A 85 -9.74 -15.49 -16.89
CA SER A 85 -11.02 -14.89 -16.50
C SER A 85 -10.87 -13.37 -16.46
N GLU A 86 -10.88 -12.79 -17.66
CA GLU A 86 -11.21 -11.40 -17.92
C GLU A 86 -12.75 -11.28 -17.86
N TYR A 87 -13.27 -10.27 -17.16
CA TYR A 87 -14.67 -9.83 -17.11
C TYR A 87 -15.70 -10.78 -16.49
N GLU A 88 -16.26 -10.40 -15.33
CA GLU A 88 -17.70 -10.09 -15.27
C GLU A 88 -18.07 -9.34 -13.98
N GLN A 89 -18.71 -8.21 -14.24
CA GLN A 89 -19.38 -7.31 -13.32
C GLN A 89 -20.84 -7.76 -13.26
N MET A 90 -21.37 -8.10 -12.08
CA MET A 90 -22.83 -8.08 -11.88
C MET A 90 -23.19 -8.00 -10.39
N ASP A 91 -23.88 -6.90 -10.07
CA ASP A 91 -24.67 -6.66 -8.87
C ASP A 91 -25.69 -7.78 -8.63
N VAL A 92 -25.87 -8.24 -7.39
CA VAL A 92 -27.18 -8.70 -6.90
C VAL A 92 -27.32 -8.47 -5.39
N ASP A 93 -28.52 -8.04 -5.02
CA ASP A 93 -28.98 -7.46 -3.76
C ASP A 93 -29.07 -8.38 -2.53
N TYR A 94 -28.95 -7.72 -1.36
CA TYR A 94 -29.73 -7.84 -0.12
C TYR A 94 -30.86 -8.90 0.01
N ASP A 95 -30.75 -9.79 1.01
CA ASP A 95 -31.79 -10.29 1.96
C ASP A 95 -31.07 -11.28 2.90
N GLY A 96 -30.96 -11.15 4.23
CA GLY A 96 -32.03 -11.06 5.22
C GLY A 96 -32.29 -12.43 5.86
N SER A 97 -31.90 -12.57 7.12
CA SER A 97 -32.47 -13.49 8.12
C SER A 97 -32.36 -15.02 7.88
N SER A 98 -31.45 -15.67 8.61
CA SER A 98 -31.78 -16.97 9.23
C SER A 98 -31.05 -17.09 10.56
N GLY A 99 -31.81 -16.85 11.63
CA GLY A 99 -31.46 -17.33 12.96
C GLY A 99 -31.85 -18.79 13.06
N GLU A 100 -30.89 -19.64 13.41
CA GLU A 100 -31.17 -20.99 13.89
C GLU A 100 -30.30 -21.21 15.13
N GLU A 101 -30.98 -21.16 16.28
CA GLU A 101 -30.47 -21.59 17.57
C GLU A 101 -30.25 -23.10 17.49
N VAL A 102 -29.01 -23.54 17.32
CA VAL A 102 -28.65 -24.97 17.36
C VAL A 102 -28.22 -25.32 18.79
N ASP A 103 -29.12 -26.08 19.41
CA ASP A 103 -29.07 -26.83 20.65
C ASP A 103 -27.67 -27.15 21.23
N SER A 104 -27.45 -26.70 22.47
CA SER A 104 -26.17 -26.68 23.19
C SER A 104 -25.91 -27.95 24.01
N GLU A 105 -26.34 -29.13 23.55
CA GLU A 105 -26.18 -30.40 24.31
C GLU A 105 -25.42 -31.52 23.55
N ALA A 106 -24.87 -31.23 22.36
CA ALA A 106 -24.03 -32.18 21.60
C ALA A 106 -22.50 -31.93 21.73
N LEU A 107 -22.08 -31.12 22.71
CA LEU A 107 -20.73 -30.53 22.81
C LEU A 107 -19.74 -31.30 23.71
N ASP A 108 -19.98 -32.58 24.00
CA ASP A 108 -19.15 -33.33 24.97
C ASP A 108 -18.64 -34.70 24.46
N ALA A 109 -18.55 -34.88 23.13
CA ALA A 109 -18.11 -36.16 22.53
C ALA A 109 -17.03 -36.03 21.44
N PHE A 110 -16.26 -34.93 21.42
CA PHE A 110 -15.12 -34.76 20.50
C PHE A 110 -13.88 -34.26 21.25
N ASP A 111 -13.38 -35.06 22.18
CA ASP A 111 -12.08 -34.86 22.80
C ASP A 111 -11.35 -36.21 22.82
N ASP A 112 -10.71 -36.58 21.68
CA ASP A 112 -9.53 -37.48 21.65
C ASP A 112 -8.93 -37.78 20.24
N ASP A 113 -9.47 -37.28 19.12
CA ASP A 113 -9.03 -37.73 17.77
C ASP A 113 -8.17 -36.75 16.95
N ASP A 114 -7.83 -35.57 17.48
CA ASP A 114 -7.06 -34.55 16.70
C ASP A 114 -5.53 -34.80 16.70
N GLU A 115 -5.03 -35.74 17.52
CA GLU A 115 -3.59 -36.01 17.65
C GLU A 115 -3.08 -37.14 16.73
N LYS A 116 -3.99 -37.90 16.11
CA LYS A 116 -3.64 -38.99 15.16
C LYS A 116 -3.61 -38.58 13.70
N HIS A 117 -4.24 -37.46 13.33
CA HIS A 117 -4.27 -36.99 11.94
C HIS A 117 -3.10 -36.06 11.54
N ARG A 118 -2.11 -35.86 12.43
CA ARG A 118 -0.98 -34.93 12.20
C ARG A 118 0.40 -35.59 12.01
N ARG A 119 0.45 -36.86 11.65
CA ARG A 119 1.70 -37.57 11.35
C ARG A 119 1.69 -38.05 9.90
N LEU A 120 2.27 -37.24 9.02
CA LEU A 120 2.61 -37.67 7.66
C LEU A 120 3.48 -38.93 7.78
N THR A 121 3.22 -39.94 6.94
CA THR A 121 4.19 -41.03 6.80
C THR A 121 5.51 -40.46 6.23
N LEU A 122 6.64 -41.13 6.49
CA LEU A 122 7.95 -40.63 6.06
C LEU A 122 7.97 -40.34 4.55
N ASP A 123 7.34 -41.20 3.74
CA ASP A 123 7.27 -41.03 2.28
C ASP A 123 6.43 -39.82 1.89
N GLN A 124 5.29 -39.60 2.56
CA GLN A 124 4.46 -38.40 2.35
C GLN A 124 5.23 -37.12 2.76
N ALA A 125 5.96 -37.16 3.88
CA ALA A 125 6.77 -36.03 4.33
C ALA A 125 7.88 -35.71 3.32
N ILE A 126 8.56 -36.72 2.78
CA ILE A 126 9.59 -36.56 1.74
C ILE A 126 8.99 -35.94 0.48
N GLU A 127 7.84 -36.42 0.03
CA GLU A 127 7.15 -35.87 -1.14
C GLU A 127 6.73 -34.41 -0.92
N THR A 128 6.15 -34.09 0.24
CA THR A 128 5.78 -32.70 0.56
C THR A 128 6.99 -31.77 0.62
N LEU A 129 8.12 -32.23 1.15
CA LEU A 129 9.35 -31.45 1.21
C LEU A 129 9.98 -31.27 -0.18
N ALA A 130 9.97 -32.28 -1.03
CA ALA A 130 10.45 -32.18 -2.41
C ALA A 130 9.58 -31.18 -3.23
N ASN A 131 8.27 -31.20 -3.02
CA ASN A 131 7.37 -30.24 -3.65
C ASN A 131 7.62 -28.82 -3.12
N ALA A 132 7.83 -28.65 -1.81
CA ALA A 132 8.18 -27.35 -1.23
C ALA A 132 9.54 -26.83 -1.75
N GLU A 133 10.54 -27.71 -1.88
CA GLU A 133 11.86 -27.36 -2.43
C GLU A 133 11.75 -26.86 -3.86
N THR A 134 10.98 -27.56 -4.71
CA THR A 134 10.79 -27.13 -6.11
C THR A 134 10.07 -25.79 -6.19
N ILE A 135 9.00 -25.59 -5.43
CA ILE A 135 8.27 -24.30 -5.36
C ILE A 135 9.20 -23.17 -4.92
N LEU A 136 9.92 -23.34 -3.81
CA LEU A 136 10.83 -22.32 -3.30
C LEU A 136 11.96 -22.01 -4.28
N THR A 137 12.50 -23.03 -4.95
CA THR A 137 13.54 -22.84 -5.95
C THR A 137 13.00 -22.07 -7.16
N THR A 138 11.77 -22.35 -7.61
CA THR A 138 11.14 -21.59 -8.68
C THR A 138 10.88 -20.13 -8.28
N ASP A 139 10.44 -19.88 -7.04
CA ASP A 139 10.22 -18.54 -6.54
C ASP A 139 11.52 -17.74 -6.38
N ILE A 140 12.59 -18.39 -5.91
CA ILE A 140 13.93 -17.77 -5.83
C ILE A 140 14.38 -17.37 -7.25
N ASN A 141 14.32 -18.29 -8.22
CA ASN A 141 14.74 -18.01 -9.59
C ASN A 141 13.90 -16.88 -10.22
N ARG A 142 12.59 -16.86 -9.97
CA ARG A 142 11.70 -15.79 -10.41
C ARG A 142 12.10 -14.45 -9.80
N MET A 143 12.33 -14.40 -8.49
CA MET A 143 12.74 -13.19 -7.78
C MET A 143 14.12 -12.70 -8.25
N GLU A 144 15.06 -13.60 -8.52
CA GLU A 144 16.36 -13.26 -9.09
C GLU A 144 16.24 -12.68 -10.50
N GLN A 145 15.35 -13.23 -11.33
CA GLN A 145 15.05 -12.68 -12.66
C GLN A 145 14.45 -11.28 -12.55
N GLU A 146 13.42 -11.10 -11.72
CA GLU A 146 12.80 -9.79 -11.48
C GLU A 146 13.85 -8.78 -10.99
N CYS A 147 14.68 -9.15 -10.00
CA CYS A 147 15.78 -8.30 -9.53
C CYS A 147 16.76 -7.93 -10.64
N GLY A 148 17.10 -8.88 -11.51
CA GLY A 148 17.96 -8.64 -12.67
C GLY A 148 17.34 -7.71 -13.71
N GLU A 149 16.04 -7.80 -13.94
CA GLU A 149 15.29 -6.87 -14.79
C GLU A 149 15.27 -5.47 -14.19
N TRP A 150 14.96 -5.35 -12.90
CA TRP A 150 15.02 -4.07 -12.18
C TRP A 150 16.41 -3.44 -12.25
N LEU A 151 17.46 -4.22 -12.05
CA LEU A 151 18.84 -3.74 -12.14
C LEU A 151 19.16 -3.20 -13.54
N LYS A 152 18.75 -3.89 -14.60
CA LYS A 152 18.91 -3.41 -15.99
C LYS A 152 18.13 -2.12 -16.23
N THR A 153 16.91 -2.00 -15.72
CA THR A 153 16.13 -0.75 -15.86
C THR A 153 16.78 0.41 -15.11
N PHE A 154 17.36 0.14 -13.94
CA PHE A 154 18.08 1.15 -13.17
C PHE A 154 19.39 1.56 -13.84
N GLU A 155 20.14 0.61 -14.40
CA GLU A 155 21.33 0.88 -15.19
C GLU A 155 21.00 1.73 -16.44
N ALA A 156 19.94 1.39 -17.16
CA ALA A 156 19.46 2.16 -18.31
C ALA A 156 19.04 3.58 -17.91
N LEU A 157 18.27 3.72 -16.83
CA LEU A 157 17.89 5.04 -16.28
C LEU A 157 19.12 5.83 -15.84
N ASN A 158 20.10 5.18 -15.21
CA ASN A 158 21.34 5.81 -14.79
C ASN A 158 22.19 6.25 -16.00
N GLU A 159 22.18 5.50 -17.10
CA GLU A 159 22.79 5.90 -18.38
C GLU A 159 22.05 7.11 -18.97
N GLU A 160 20.72 7.08 -19.04
CA GLU A 160 19.90 8.21 -19.51
C GLU A 160 20.12 9.49 -18.68
N MET A 161 20.15 9.35 -17.35
CA MET A 161 20.42 10.47 -16.44
C MET A 161 21.87 10.95 -16.55
N SER A 162 22.83 10.03 -16.73
CA SER A 162 24.22 10.38 -16.99
C SER A 162 24.36 11.13 -18.32
N ASP A 163 23.65 10.72 -19.37
CA ASP A 163 23.62 11.44 -20.64
C ASP A 163 23.01 12.85 -20.52
N LEU A 164 22.02 13.03 -19.63
CA LEU A 164 21.49 14.34 -19.24
C LEU A 164 22.53 15.19 -18.51
N ILE A 165 23.26 14.61 -17.55
CA ILE A 165 24.25 15.30 -16.71
C ILE A 165 25.50 15.66 -17.50
N TYR A 166 25.98 14.77 -18.38
CA TYR A 166 27.16 14.97 -19.21
C TYR A 166 26.85 15.66 -20.55
N GLY A 167 25.59 16.07 -20.78
CA GLY A 167 25.21 16.92 -21.89
C GLY A 167 25.30 16.23 -23.26
N ARG A 168 25.08 14.91 -23.30
CA ARG A 168 25.03 14.12 -24.54
C ARG A 168 23.65 14.10 -25.19
N VAL A 169 22.75 14.99 -24.78
CA VAL A 169 21.56 15.33 -25.56
C VAL A 169 22.04 15.94 -26.87
N THR A 170 22.13 15.11 -27.90
CA THR A 170 22.51 15.54 -29.25
C THR A 170 21.61 16.71 -29.64
N LYS A 171 22.20 17.79 -30.13
CA LYS A 171 21.50 19.00 -30.62
C LYS A 171 20.39 18.70 -31.66
N ASP A 172 20.30 17.47 -32.14
CA ASP A 172 19.32 17.00 -33.12
C ASP A 172 18.02 16.46 -32.49
N SER A 173 18.06 15.97 -31.24
CA SER A 173 16.90 15.41 -30.53
C SER A 173 15.93 16.50 -30.04
N VAL A 174 16.47 17.66 -29.68
CA VAL A 174 15.70 18.88 -29.50
C VAL A 174 15.76 19.65 -30.81
N SER A 175 14.91 19.28 -31.76
CA SER A 175 14.75 20.06 -32.99
C SER A 175 14.34 21.47 -32.56
N GLY A 176 15.31 22.40 -32.49
CA GLY A 176 15.11 23.72 -31.86
C GLY A 176 13.92 24.47 -32.43
N LEU A 177 13.51 24.15 -33.66
CA LEU A 177 12.29 24.64 -34.30
C LEU A 177 11.00 24.29 -33.55
N LYS A 178 10.86 23.08 -33.00
CA LYS A 178 9.64 22.65 -32.29
C LYS A 178 9.55 23.31 -30.93
N VAL A 179 10.65 23.34 -30.19
CA VAL A 179 10.73 24.07 -28.90
C VAL A 179 10.50 25.58 -29.09
N ILE A 180 11.03 26.17 -30.15
CA ILE A 180 10.78 27.60 -30.46
C ILE A 180 9.32 27.83 -30.85
N ALA A 181 8.67 26.91 -31.57
CA ALA A 181 7.26 27.01 -31.91
C ALA A 181 6.38 26.92 -30.64
N ASP A 182 6.63 25.94 -29.78
CA ASP A 182 5.88 25.73 -28.55
C ASP A 182 6.07 26.88 -27.55
N LEU A 183 7.29 27.44 -27.45
CA LEU A 183 7.56 28.63 -26.64
C LEU A 183 6.85 29.88 -27.19
N ARG A 184 6.77 30.04 -28.52
CA ARG A 184 6.00 31.14 -29.13
C ARG A 184 4.51 31.01 -28.88
N GLU A 185 3.98 29.79 -28.92
CA GLU A 185 2.59 29.52 -28.58
C GLU A 185 2.32 29.84 -27.11
N LEU A 186 3.21 29.44 -26.20
CA LEU A 186 3.10 29.77 -24.78
C LEU A 186 3.14 31.29 -24.52
N ILE A 187 4.04 32.02 -25.20
CA ILE A 187 4.11 33.49 -25.13
C ILE A 187 2.79 34.12 -25.59
N TYR A 188 2.22 33.65 -26.70
CA TYR A 188 0.93 34.13 -27.20
C TYR A 188 -0.21 33.91 -26.20
N TYR A 189 -0.25 32.74 -25.54
CA TYR A 189 -1.25 32.45 -24.50
C TYR A 189 -1.06 33.34 -23.26
N CYS A 190 0.18 33.57 -22.83
CA CYS A 190 0.49 34.46 -21.72
C CYS A 190 0.10 35.92 -22.02
N GLU A 191 0.32 36.40 -23.25
CA GLU A 191 -0.08 37.75 -23.67
C GLU A 191 -1.61 37.92 -23.76
N ARG A 192 -2.34 36.86 -24.15
CA ARG A 192 -3.83 36.86 -24.15
C ARG A 192 -4.44 36.77 -22.76
N THR A 193 -3.77 36.11 -21.83
CA THR A 193 -4.27 35.89 -20.46
C THR A 193 -3.81 36.95 -19.47
N ALA A 194 -2.86 37.82 -19.85
CA ALA A 194 -2.43 38.96 -19.04
C ALA A 194 -3.59 39.97 -18.84
N PRO A 195 -4.07 40.18 -17.60
CA PRO A 195 -5.11 41.15 -17.31
C PRO A 195 -4.54 42.57 -17.32
N GLY A 196 -4.43 43.19 -18.51
CA GLY A 196 -3.87 44.54 -18.62
C GLY A 196 -4.26 45.39 -19.83
N SER A 197 -4.72 44.80 -20.95
CA SER A 197 -5.02 45.55 -22.18
C SER A 197 -6.51 45.92 -22.33
N ARG A 198 -7.15 46.42 -21.26
CA ARG A 198 -8.38 47.22 -21.39
C ARG A 198 -8.03 48.70 -21.22
N LYS A 199 -7.55 49.35 -22.27
CA LYS A 199 -7.60 50.81 -22.37
C LYS A 199 -8.49 51.27 -23.53
N ARG A 200 -9.70 51.64 -23.08
CA ARG A 200 -10.47 52.86 -23.42
C ARG A 200 -10.91 53.05 -24.87
N LYS A 201 -12.21 52.79 -25.08
CA LYS A 201 -13.03 53.57 -26.02
C LYS A 201 -12.91 55.05 -25.66
N SER A 202 -12.36 55.87 -26.56
CA SER A 202 -12.62 57.31 -26.59
C SER A 202 -13.59 57.58 -27.74
N LYS A 203 -14.83 57.92 -27.37
CA LYS A 203 -15.75 58.67 -28.23
C LYS A 203 -15.14 60.06 -28.47
N SER A 204 -15.05 60.48 -29.72
CA SER A 204 -15.46 61.81 -30.18
C SER A 204 -15.61 61.78 -31.69
#